data_AF-A0A402A8F3-F1
#
_entry.id   AF-A0A402A8F3-F1
#
_cell.length_a   1.000
_cell.length_b   1.000
_cell.length_c   1.000
_cell.angle_alpha   90.00
_cell.angle_beta   90.00
_cell.angle_gamma   90.00
#
_symmetry.space_group_name_H-M   'P 1'
#
loop_
_entity.id
_entity.type
_entity.pdbx_description
1 polymer ?
#
loop_
_entity_poly.entity_id
_entity_poly.type
_entity_poly.pdbx_seq_one_letter_code
_entity_poly.pdbx_strand_id
1 'polypeptide(L)'
;MKIYFKHDADLGLMVGTAYFEFEDEWPTRQVEVYGEKWLCSNKEYHPGVGPGLADQPLSFFEFKKEHEINKTEFELIWAEAIKRS
;
A
#
# COMPACT_ATOMS: atom_id res chain seq x y z
N MET A 1 -11.77 -11.28 5.14
CA MET A 1 -11.42 -11.67 3.74
C MET A 1 -10.44 -10.65 3.20
N LYS A 2 -9.49 -11.01 2.33
CA LYS A 2 -8.49 -10.05 1.83
C LYS A 2 -8.90 -9.41 0.51
N ILE A 3 -8.73 -8.10 0.41
CA ILE A 3 -8.99 -7.29 -0.78
C ILE A 3 -7.82 -6.34 -1.03
N TYR A 4 -7.63 -5.92 -2.28
CA TYR A 4 -6.42 -5.23 -2.70
C TYR A 4 -6.76 -4.03 -3.58
N PHE A 5 -6.08 -2.92 -3.34
CA PHE A 5 -6.29 -1.68 -4.11
C PHE A 5 -4.97 -1.07 -4.53
N LYS A 6 -5.00 -0.33 -5.63
CA LYS A 6 -3.97 0.66 -5.98
C LYS A 6 -4.61 2.03 -6.12
N HIS A 7 -3.92 3.06 -5.66
CA HIS A 7 -4.38 4.43 -5.76
C HIS A 7 -3.20 5.38 -5.90
N ASP A 8 -3.44 6.55 -6.47
CA ASP A 8 -2.47 7.63 -6.48
C ASP A 8 -2.08 8.00 -5.04
N ALA A 9 -0.79 8.22 -4.84
CA ALA A 9 -0.21 8.61 -3.57
C ALA A 9 0.61 9.90 -3.76
N ASP A 10 0.57 10.78 -2.76
CA ASP A 10 1.33 12.02 -2.76
C ASP A 10 2.11 12.14 -1.45
N LEU A 11 3.42 12.33 -1.59
CA LEU A 11 4.33 12.64 -0.49
C LEU A 11 5.04 13.97 -0.75
N GLY A 12 4.28 15.05 -0.60
CA GLY A 12 4.75 16.44 -0.65
C GLY A 12 5.01 16.93 -2.07
N LEU A 13 6.17 16.59 -2.64
CA LEU A 13 6.54 16.91 -4.03
C LEU A 13 6.67 15.64 -4.89
N MET A 14 6.46 14.47 -4.30
CA MET A 14 6.56 13.18 -5.00
C MET A 14 5.16 12.62 -5.22
N VAL A 15 4.80 12.44 -6.49
CA VAL A 15 3.61 11.69 -6.88
C VAL A 15 4.01 10.24 -7.14
N GLY A 16 3.18 9.32 -6.68
CA GLY A 16 3.46 7.90 -6.71
C GLY A 16 2.18 7.07 -6.74
N THR A 17 2.34 5.78 -6.50
CA THR A 17 1.24 4.84 -6.38
C THR A 17 1.34 4.10 -5.06
N ALA A 18 0.26 4.10 -4.30
CA ALA A 18 0.10 3.27 -3.12
C ALA A 18 -0.68 2.00 -3.48
N TYR A 19 -0.25 0.88 -2.93
CA TYR A 19 -0.87 -0.43 -3.04
C TYR A 19 -1.22 -0.89 -1.64
N PHE A 20 -2.45 -1.35 -1.45
CA PHE A 20 -2.98 -1.73 -0.15
C PHE A 20 -3.48 -3.17 -0.17
N GLU A 21 -3.19 -3.92 0.88
CA GLU A 21 -3.93 -5.11 1.27
C GLU A 21 -4.76 -4.77 2.50
N PHE A 22 -6.07 -4.96 2.42
CA PHE A 22 -6.97 -4.87 3.56
C PHE A 22 -7.43 -6.25 3.99
N GLU A 23 -7.57 -6.42 5.29
CA GLU A 23 -8.35 -7.49 5.89
C GLU A 23 -9.52 -6.85 6.61
N ASP A 24 -10.72 -7.11 6.09
CA ASP A 24 -11.95 -6.43 6.48
C ASP A 24 -11.78 -4.91 6.30
N GLU A 25 -11.82 -4.13 7.37
CA GLU A 25 -11.72 -2.67 7.30
C GLU A 25 -10.28 -2.14 7.44
N TRP A 26 -9.28 -2.95 7.82
CA TRP A 26 -7.97 -2.42 8.20
C TRP A 26 -6.84 -2.90 7.28
N PRO A 27 -5.89 -2.01 6.93
CA PRO A 27 -4.76 -2.40 6.13
C PRO A 27 -3.86 -3.37 6.90
N THR A 28 -3.35 -4.38 6.20
CA THR A 28 -2.44 -5.39 6.75
C THR A 28 -1.07 -5.33 6.11
N ARG A 29 -1.00 -4.86 4.87
CA ARG A 29 0.22 -4.54 4.12
C ARG A 29 0.00 -3.33 3.23
N GLN A 30 1.04 -2.54 3.04
CA GLN A 30 1.03 -1.37 2.17
C GLN A 30 2.37 -1.24 1.45
N VAL A 31 2.33 -0.84 0.18
CA VAL A 31 3.51 -0.44 -0.60
C VAL A 31 3.27 0.93 -1.17
N GLU A 32 4.23 1.83 -1.08
CA GLU A 32 4.21 3.12 -1.78
C GLU A 32 5.41 3.23 -2.70
N VAL A 33 5.15 3.61 -3.95
CA VAL A 33 6.15 3.73 -5.01
C VAL A 33 6.19 5.16 -5.51
N TYR A 34 7.29 5.86 -5.22
CA TYR A 34 7.58 7.22 -5.66
C TYR A 34 8.80 7.20 -6.60
N GLY A 35 8.58 6.86 -7.87
CA GLY A 35 9.67 6.67 -8.84
C GLY A 35 10.61 5.53 -8.41
N GLU A 36 11.86 5.87 -8.07
CA GLU A 36 12.86 4.89 -7.60
C GLU A 36 12.73 4.55 -6.11
N LYS A 37 11.98 5.33 -5.33
CA LYS A 37 11.80 5.13 -3.89
C LYS A 37 10.61 4.22 -3.62
N TRP A 38 10.87 3.08 -2.98
CA TRP A 38 9.88 2.07 -2.64
C TRP A 38 9.82 1.95 -1.12
N LEU A 39 8.63 2.02 -0.56
CA LEU A 39 8.36 1.90 0.87
C LEU A 39 7.38 0.74 1.07
N CYS A 40 7.60 -0.11 2.06
CA CYS A 40 6.65 -1.16 2.41
C CYS A 40 6.45 -1.24 3.92
N SER A 41 5.20 -1.49 4.32
CA SER A 41 4.76 -1.53 5.72
C SER A 41 3.83 -2.72 5.96
N ASN A 42 3.90 -3.31 7.15
CA ASN A 42 3.00 -4.38 7.62
C ASN A 42 2.69 -4.19 9.12
N LYS A 43 1.85 -5.05 9.70
CA LYS A 43 1.43 -4.95 11.12
C LYS A 43 2.57 -5.08 12.14
N GLU A 44 3.72 -5.64 11.76
CA GLU A 44 4.80 -6.00 12.68
C GLU A 44 5.98 -5.01 12.63
N TYR A 45 5.96 -3.99 11.77
CA TYR A 45 7.13 -3.15 11.49
C TYR A 45 7.00 -1.70 12.01
N HIS A 46 7.92 -1.27 12.88
CA HIS A 46 8.37 0.13 13.13
C HIS A 46 9.67 0.08 13.97
N PRO A 47 10.77 0.81 13.66
CA PRO A 47 10.80 2.25 13.37
C PRO A 47 11.80 2.74 12.28
N GLY A 48 11.47 3.84 11.56
CA GLY A 48 12.45 4.73 10.90
C GLY A 48 12.44 4.88 9.37
N VAL A 49 11.62 4.11 8.62
CA VAL A 49 11.86 3.92 7.17
C VAL A 49 10.70 4.32 6.22
N GLY A 50 9.47 4.54 6.69
CA GLY A 50 8.37 4.97 5.81
C GLY A 50 7.09 5.32 6.55
N PRO A 51 6.06 5.84 5.86
CA PRO A 51 4.74 5.99 6.45
C PRO A 51 4.30 4.59 6.87
N GLY A 52 3.77 4.46 8.09
CA GLY A 52 3.21 3.19 8.54
C GLY A 52 2.09 2.71 7.61
N LEU A 53 1.40 1.65 8.02
CA LEU A 53 0.12 1.35 7.39
C LEU A 53 -0.80 2.58 7.47
N ALA A 54 -1.64 2.78 6.46
CA ALA A 54 -2.73 3.75 6.52
C ALA A 54 -3.49 3.64 7.86
N ASP A 55 -3.77 4.77 8.46
CA ASP A 55 -4.40 4.87 9.78
C ASP A 55 -5.94 4.99 9.70
N GLN A 56 -6.49 4.94 8.50
CA GLN A 56 -7.92 5.01 8.22
C GLN A 56 -8.47 3.63 7.79
N PRO A 57 -9.75 3.35 8.07
CA PRO A 57 -10.39 2.15 7.57
C PRO A 57 -10.63 2.20 6.06
N LEU A 58 -10.82 1.04 5.43
CA LEU A 58 -11.15 0.90 4.01
C LEU A 58 -12.30 1.83 3.58
N SER A 59 -13.36 1.89 4.37
CA SER A 59 -14.54 2.72 4.11
C SER A 59 -14.26 4.23 4.01
N PHE A 60 -13.13 4.71 4.54
CA PHE A 60 -12.71 6.12 4.42
C PHE A 60 -12.19 6.48 3.03
N PHE A 61 -11.51 5.55 2.34
CA PHE A 61 -10.78 5.85 1.10
C PHE A 61 -11.66 6.03 -0.13
N GLU A 62 -12.96 5.73 -0.03
CA GLU A 62 -13.92 5.78 -1.14
C GLU A 62 -13.41 5.07 -2.42
N PHE A 63 -12.63 3.98 -2.25
CA PHE A 63 -12.07 3.26 -3.39
C PHE A 63 -13.16 2.72 -4.31
N LYS A 64 -12.96 2.92 -5.60
CA LYS A 64 -13.84 2.44 -6.67
C LYS A 64 -13.32 1.12 -7.21
N LYS A 65 -14.17 0.44 -7.97
CA LYS A 65 -13.83 -0.82 -8.64
C LYS A 65 -12.61 -0.70 -9.58
N GLU A 66 -12.38 0.47 -10.17
CA GLU A 66 -11.19 0.72 -11.00
C GLU A 66 -9.87 0.74 -10.22
N HIS A 67 -9.92 0.95 -8.91
CA HIS A 67 -8.76 0.91 -8.02
C HIS A 67 -8.46 -0.52 -7.55
N GLU A 68 -9.43 -1.42 -7.64
CA GLU A 68 -9.28 -2.80 -7.17
C GLU A 68 -8.29 -3.55 -8.06
N ILE A 69 -7.35 -4.23 -7.42
CA ILE A 69 -6.40 -5.13 -8.08
C ILE A 69 -6.58 -6.54 -7.56
N ASN A 70 -6.07 -7.52 -8.31
CA ASN A 70 -6.09 -8.89 -7.82
C ASN A 70 -4.90 -9.15 -6.88
N LYS A 71 -5.02 -10.22 -6.09
CA LYS A 71 -3.97 -10.67 -5.17
C LYS A 71 -2.62 -10.85 -5.87
N THR A 72 -2.59 -11.44 -7.05
CA THR A 72 -1.35 -11.73 -7.77
C THR A 72 -0.58 -10.44 -8.10
N GLU A 73 -1.27 -9.40 -8.55
CA GLU A 73 -0.67 -8.09 -8.81
C GLU A 73 -0.07 -7.50 -7.52
N PHE A 74 -0.81 -7.54 -6.41
CA PHE A 74 -0.30 -7.05 -5.13
C PHE A 74 0.94 -7.83 -4.66
N GLU A 75 0.92 -9.16 -4.69
CA GLU A 75 2.05 -9.98 -4.21
C GLU A 75 3.32 -9.76 -5.03
N LEU A 76 3.20 -9.49 -6.34
CA LEU A 76 4.34 -9.15 -7.18
C LEU A 76 4.98 -7.83 -6.75
N ILE A 77 4.15 -6.80 -6.52
CA ILE A 77 4.62 -5.49 -6.05
C ILE A 77 5.21 -5.59 -4.64
N TRP A 78 4.57 -6.34 -3.75
CA TRP A 78 5.06 -6.61 -2.39
C TRP A 78 6.43 -7.30 -2.39
N ALA A 79 6.59 -8.35 -3.20
CA ALA A 79 7.86 -9.07 -3.30
C ALA A 79 8.98 -8.18 -3.88
N GLU A 80 8.66 -7.28 -4.81
CA GLU A 80 9.62 -6.31 -5.34
C GLU A 80 9.99 -5.24 -4.31
N ALA A 81 9.02 -4.73 -3.54
CA ALA A 81 9.26 -3.77 -2.47
C ALA A 81 10.18 -4.33 -1.37
N ILE A 82 9.98 -5.59 -0.98
CA ILE A 82 10.86 -6.29 -0.01
C ILE A 82 12.31 -6.38 -0.51
N LYS A 83 12.53 -6.58 -1.81
CA LYS A 83 13.91 -6.67 -2.36
C LYS A 83 14.63 -5.33 -2.37
N ARG A 84 13.88 -4.22 -2.37
CA ARG A 84 14.39 -2.84 -2.47
C ARG A 84 14.51 -2.13 -1.11
N SER A 85 13.99 -2.73 -0.04
CA SER A 85 14.00 -2.19 1.33
C SER A 85 15.20 -2.65 2.15
#